data_AF-A0A2B7ZWL5-F1
#
_entry.id   AF-A0A2B7ZWL5-F1
#
_cell.length_a   1.000
_cell.length_b   1.000
_cell.length_c   1.000
_cell.angle_alpha   90.00
_cell.angle_beta   90.00
_cell.angle_gamma   90.00
#
_symmetry.space_group_name_H-M   'P 1'
#
loop_
_entity.id
_entity.type
_entity.pdbx_description
1 polymer ?
#
loop_
_entity_poly.entity_id
_entity_poly.type
_entity_poly.pdbx_seq_one_letter_code
_entity_poly.pdbx_strand_id
1 'polypeptide(L)'
;GASKQYRHPYYVDEATSAAVLDLLKAAKELAASKSINFNSKLFLAGYSQGGCATLSAHRAIEKKPLDGINLIASFPAAGGYDLAGMQKIVFGFETYSEPVFLGYVLTAYKNYYQMNDLYAAVLKLPYAEKIDGLYDGTHSTAHVNAALTTTVADLLTPDAHAKFD
;
A
#
# COMPACT_ATOMS: atom_id res chain seq x y z
N GLY A 1 -1.99 9.24 11.34
CA GLY A 1 -2.98 8.76 12.32
C GLY A 1 -2.31 8.50 13.66
N ALA A 2 -3.00 7.85 14.60
CA ALA A 2 -2.44 7.47 15.90
C ALA A 2 -1.24 6.50 15.80
N SER A 3 -1.08 5.83 14.64
CA SER A 3 0.02 4.94 14.29
C SER A 3 1.19 5.63 13.58
N LYS A 4 1.34 6.96 13.67
CA LYS A 4 2.33 7.75 12.90
C LYS A 4 3.79 7.34 13.13
N GLN A 5 4.11 6.68 14.24
CA GLN A 5 5.45 6.15 14.52
C GLN A 5 5.79 4.90 13.70
N TYR A 6 4.81 4.25 13.07
CA TYR A 6 5.02 3.10 12.19
C TYR A 6 5.02 3.55 10.74
N ARG A 7 5.91 2.97 9.93
CA ARG A 7 5.91 3.16 8.48
C ARG A 7 4.62 2.58 7.88
N HIS A 8 3.98 3.33 6.99
CA HIS A 8 2.79 2.85 6.27
C HIS A 8 3.17 1.69 5.34
N PRO A 9 2.60 0.49 5.50
CA PRO A 9 2.91 -0.67 4.67
C PRO A 9 2.13 -0.59 3.35
N TYR A 10 2.48 0.40 2.52
CA TYR A 10 1.85 0.69 1.22
C TYR A 10 1.88 -0.55 0.29
N TYR A 11 0.69 -0.98 -0.18
CA TYR A 11 0.50 -2.18 -1.01
C TYR A 11 1.05 -3.50 -0.41
N VAL A 12 1.11 -3.59 0.91
CA VAL A 12 1.34 -4.86 1.63
C VAL A 12 -0.01 -5.44 2.03
N ASP A 13 -0.40 -6.55 1.42
CA ASP A 13 -1.74 -7.14 1.54
C ASP A 13 -2.05 -7.63 2.96
N GLU A 14 -1.08 -8.29 3.59
CA GLU A 14 -1.20 -8.90 4.91
C GLU A 14 -1.44 -7.84 5.98
N ALA A 15 -0.61 -6.80 5.99
CA ALA A 15 -0.75 -5.68 6.91
C ALA A 15 -2.04 -4.90 6.67
N THR A 16 -2.39 -4.67 5.40
CA THR A 16 -3.57 -3.89 5.02
C THR A 16 -4.85 -4.62 5.41
N SER A 17 -4.99 -5.89 5.05
CA SER A 17 -6.17 -6.69 5.40
C SER A 17 -6.30 -6.87 6.91
N ALA A 18 -5.22 -7.17 7.63
CA ALA A 18 -5.24 -7.29 9.09
C ALA A 18 -5.76 -6.00 9.76
N ALA A 19 -5.28 -4.83 9.32
CA ALA A 19 -5.74 -3.55 9.85
C ALA A 19 -7.24 -3.30 9.62
N VAL A 20 -7.77 -3.65 8.43
CA VAL A 20 -9.22 -3.52 8.16
C VAL A 20 -10.03 -4.49 9.02
N LEU A 21 -9.60 -5.75 9.11
CA LEU A 21 -10.30 -6.78 9.90
C LEU A 21 -10.30 -6.43 11.40
N ASP A 22 -9.21 -5.91 11.94
CA ASP A 22 -9.13 -5.50 13.34
C ASP A 22 -9.95 -4.23 13.61
N LEU A 23 -10.02 -3.29 12.65
CA LEU A 23 -10.94 -2.16 12.74
C LEU A 23 -12.40 -2.61 12.79
N LEU A 24 -12.79 -3.61 11.99
CA LEU A 24 -14.15 -4.18 12.03
C LEU A 24 -14.46 -4.82 13.39
N LYS A 25 -13.50 -5.55 13.99
CA LYS A 25 -13.66 -6.12 15.34
C LYS A 25 -13.80 -5.02 16.39
N ALA A 26 -12.90 -4.03 16.38
CA ALA A 26 -12.93 -2.90 17.31
C ALA A 26 -14.23 -2.09 17.19
N ALA A 27 -14.75 -1.89 15.97
CA ALA A 27 -16.03 -1.24 15.76
C ALA A 27 -17.20 -2.02 16.37
N LYS A 28 -17.18 -3.36 16.29
CA LYS A 28 -18.16 -4.22 16.95
C LYS A 28 -18.08 -4.16 18.47
N GLU A 29 -16.86 -4.23 19.02
CA GLU A 29 -16.63 -4.11 20.47
C GLU A 29 -17.13 -2.76 20.99
N LEU A 30 -16.82 -1.67 20.27
CA LEU A 30 -17.31 -0.34 20.59
C LEU A 30 -18.83 -0.27 20.54
N ALA A 31 -19.47 -0.82 19.50
CA ALA A 31 -20.91 -0.82 19.38
C ALA A 31 -21.58 -1.59 20.53
N ALA A 32 -21.06 -2.75 20.89
CA ALA A 32 -21.52 -3.52 22.05
C ALA A 32 -21.38 -2.70 23.36
N SER A 33 -20.25 -2.00 23.57
CA SER A 33 -20.05 -1.14 24.74
C SER A 33 -21.02 0.05 24.82
N LYS A 34 -21.60 0.43 23.69
CA LYS A 34 -22.57 1.52 23.55
C LYS A 34 -24.01 1.04 23.40
N SER A 35 -24.26 -0.27 23.53
CA SER A 35 -25.58 -0.89 23.28
C SER A 35 -26.14 -0.58 21.88
N ILE A 36 -25.26 -0.41 20.89
CA ILE A 36 -25.61 -0.22 19.49
C ILE A 36 -25.61 -1.58 18.81
N ASN A 37 -26.74 -1.95 18.20
CA ASN A 37 -26.90 -3.20 17.48
C ASN A 37 -26.65 -3.01 15.98
N PHE A 38 -25.78 -3.83 15.40
CA PHE A 38 -25.66 -3.97 13.95
C PHE A 38 -26.50 -5.13 13.44
N ASN A 39 -27.00 -5.03 12.20
CA ASN A 39 -27.74 -6.11 11.54
C ASN A 39 -26.82 -7.17 10.90
N SER A 40 -25.55 -7.22 11.31
CA SER A 40 -24.47 -8.06 10.78
C SER A 40 -24.12 -7.88 9.30
N LYS A 41 -24.79 -7.02 8.54
CA LYS A 41 -24.47 -6.80 7.12
C LYS A 41 -23.25 -5.89 6.99
N LEU A 42 -22.23 -6.37 6.28
CA LEU A 42 -21.02 -5.64 5.98
C LEU A 42 -20.97 -5.26 4.49
N PHE A 43 -20.66 -4.00 4.24
CA PHE A 43 -20.39 -3.44 2.92
C PHE A 43 -18.99 -2.85 2.95
N LEU A 44 -18.15 -3.23 2.00
CA LEU A 44 -16.78 -2.71 1.90
C LEU A 44 -16.70 -1.76 0.70
N ALA A 45 -16.03 -0.63 0.85
CA ALA A 45 -15.77 0.30 -0.24
C ALA A 45 -14.45 1.04 -0.01
N GLY A 46 -13.77 1.38 -1.10
CA GLY A 46 -12.53 2.15 -1.05
C GLY A 46 -12.05 2.53 -2.44
N TYR A 47 -11.24 3.59 -2.50
CA TYR A 47 -10.77 4.21 -3.74
C TYR A 47 -9.24 4.27 -3.79
N SER A 48 -8.64 4.16 -4.98
CA SER A 48 -7.19 4.19 -5.18
C SER A 48 -6.50 3.09 -4.35
N GLN A 49 -5.51 3.39 -3.50
CA GLN A 49 -4.96 2.41 -2.55
C GLN A 49 -6.07 1.74 -1.72
N GLY A 50 -7.11 2.49 -1.34
CA GLY A 50 -8.27 1.96 -0.63
C GLY A 50 -9.07 0.93 -1.43
N GLY A 51 -9.03 0.98 -2.77
CA GLY A 51 -9.62 -0.04 -3.64
C GLY A 51 -8.89 -1.37 -3.52
N CYS A 52 -7.56 -1.34 -3.50
CA CYS A 52 -6.76 -2.53 -3.20
C CYS A 52 -7.01 -3.03 -1.77
N ALA A 53 -6.99 -2.14 -0.77
CA ALA A 53 -7.30 -2.49 0.62
C ALA A 53 -8.67 -3.15 0.80
N THR A 54 -9.67 -2.66 0.06
CA THR A 54 -11.04 -3.21 0.04
C THR A 54 -11.04 -4.64 -0.50
N LEU A 55 -10.33 -4.90 -1.60
CA LEU A 55 -10.22 -6.23 -2.19
C LEU A 55 -9.39 -7.19 -1.32
N SER A 56 -8.32 -6.70 -0.69
CA SER A 56 -7.52 -7.43 0.30
C SER A 56 -8.36 -7.88 1.48
N ALA A 57 -9.14 -6.96 2.07
CA ALA A 57 -10.03 -7.26 3.19
C ALA A 57 -11.16 -8.21 2.79
N HIS A 58 -11.74 -8.03 1.60
CA HIS A 58 -12.73 -8.95 1.03
C HIS A 58 -12.17 -10.39 0.99
N ARG A 59 -11.03 -10.57 0.35
CA ARG A 59 -10.36 -11.87 0.22
C ARG A 59 -10.02 -12.48 1.59
N ALA A 60 -9.58 -11.66 2.54
CA ALA A 60 -9.28 -12.12 3.89
C ALA A 60 -10.53 -12.62 4.64
N ILE A 61 -11.67 -11.93 4.50
CA ILE A 61 -12.95 -12.34 5.11
C ILE A 61 -13.48 -13.63 4.46
N GLU A 62 -13.36 -13.79 3.15
CA GLU A 62 -13.78 -15.03 2.49
C GLU A 62 -12.95 -16.23 2.97
N LYS A 63 -11.64 -16.06 3.15
CA LYS A 63 -10.75 -17.11 3.68
C LYS A 63 -10.98 -17.41 5.15
N LYS A 64 -11.24 -16.37 5.96
CA LYS A 64 -11.47 -16.47 7.40
C LYS A 64 -12.65 -15.58 7.78
N PRO A 65 -13.88 -16.11 7.74
CA PRO A 65 -15.07 -15.36 8.12
C PRO A 65 -14.95 -14.77 9.53
N LEU A 66 -15.49 -13.56 9.70
CA LEU A 66 -15.56 -12.90 10.99
C LEU A 66 -16.90 -13.24 11.65
N ASP A 67 -16.86 -13.74 12.89
CA ASP A 67 -18.07 -14.10 13.63
C ASP A 67 -19.04 -12.94 13.73
N GLY A 68 -20.31 -13.20 13.43
CA GLY A 68 -21.39 -12.21 13.48
C GLY A 68 -21.24 -11.05 12.49
N ILE A 69 -20.47 -11.22 11.42
CA ILE A 69 -20.36 -10.33 10.27
C ILE A 69 -20.68 -11.14 9.01
N ASN A 70 -21.51 -10.59 8.15
CA ASN A 70 -21.87 -11.16 6.86
C ASN A 70 -21.52 -10.15 5.75
N LEU A 71 -20.53 -10.47 4.92
CA LEU A 71 -20.13 -9.63 3.80
C LEU A 71 -21.20 -9.70 2.69
N ILE A 72 -21.90 -8.60 2.46
CA ILE A 72 -23.01 -8.52 1.49
C ILE A 72 -22.53 -7.99 0.14
N ALA A 73 -21.67 -6.97 0.14
CA ALA A 73 -21.16 -6.39 -1.08
C ALA A 73 -19.80 -5.73 -0.85
N SER A 74 -19.07 -5.57 -1.95
CA SER A 74 -17.74 -4.98 -1.97
C SER A 74 -17.56 -4.12 -3.21
N PHE A 75 -17.10 -2.89 -3.01
CA PHE A 75 -16.96 -1.87 -4.04
C PHE A 75 -15.50 -1.36 -4.09
N PRO A 76 -14.52 -2.20 -4.48
CA PRO A 76 -13.14 -1.77 -4.65
C PRO A 76 -13.01 -0.95 -5.93
N ALA A 77 -12.61 0.32 -5.83
CA ALA A 77 -12.57 1.25 -6.96
C ALA A 77 -11.15 1.77 -7.27
N ALA A 78 -10.77 1.76 -8.55
CA ALA A 78 -9.52 2.32 -9.07
C ALA A 78 -8.25 1.89 -8.32
N GLY A 79 -8.22 0.66 -7.80
CA GLY A 79 -7.10 0.13 -7.05
C GLY A 79 -6.04 -0.52 -7.93
N GLY A 80 -4.81 -0.56 -7.43
CA GLY A 80 -3.76 -1.39 -8.00
C GLY A 80 -3.97 -2.87 -7.67
N TYR A 81 -4.77 -3.57 -8.47
CA TYR A 81 -5.13 -4.97 -8.21
C TYR A 81 -4.05 -5.96 -8.68
N ASP A 82 -3.28 -5.59 -9.70
CA ASP A 82 -2.14 -6.35 -10.23
C ASP A 82 -0.87 -5.50 -10.12
N LEU A 83 -0.15 -5.65 -9.00
CA LEU A 83 1.06 -4.89 -8.72
C LEU A 83 2.20 -5.25 -9.68
N ALA A 84 2.31 -6.52 -10.06
CA ALA A 84 3.34 -6.98 -11.00
C ALA A 84 3.09 -6.41 -12.40
N GLY A 85 1.84 -6.45 -12.88
CA GLY A 85 1.45 -5.83 -14.14
C GLY A 85 1.68 -4.32 -14.15
N MET A 86 1.28 -3.62 -13.09
CA MET A 86 1.53 -2.18 -12.96
C MET A 86 3.02 -1.85 -12.93
N GLN A 87 3.84 -2.64 -12.23
CA GLN A 87 5.30 -2.44 -12.19
C GLN A 87 5.90 -2.54 -13.60
N LYS A 88 5.53 -3.57 -14.37
CA LYS A 88 5.98 -3.73 -15.77
C LYS A 88 5.61 -2.52 -16.64
N ILE A 89 4.41 -1.98 -16.46
CA ILE A 89 3.96 -0.80 -17.20
C ILE A 89 4.78 0.44 -16.80
N VAL A 90 4.91 0.73 -15.49
CA VAL A 90 5.62 1.91 -14.99
C VAL A 90 7.10 1.87 -15.36
N PHE A 91 7.74 0.70 -15.27
CA PHE A 91 9.17 0.55 -15.61
C PHE A 91 9.41 0.64 -17.13
N GLY A 92 8.36 0.44 -17.94
CA GLY A 92 8.41 0.57 -19.40
C GLY A 92 8.19 2.00 -19.91
N PHE A 93 7.88 2.98 -19.05
CA PHE A 93 7.74 4.37 -19.47
C PHE A 93 9.09 5.03 -19.71
N GLU A 94 9.13 5.98 -20.64
CA GLU A 94 10.28 6.89 -20.78
C GLU A 94 10.30 7.90 -19.63
N THR A 95 9.13 8.47 -19.34
CA THR A 95 8.90 9.41 -18.24
C THR A 95 7.72 8.99 -17.38
N TYR A 96 7.87 9.15 -16.07
CA TYR A 96 6.83 8.90 -15.08
C TYR A 96 6.72 10.11 -14.16
N SER A 97 5.58 10.81 -14.18
CA SER A 97 5.39 12.08 -13.48
C SER A 97 5.19 11.95 -11.97
N GLU A 98 4.92 10.73 -11.48
CA GLU A 98 4.56 10.48 -10.08
C GLU A 98 5.49 9.44 -9.41
N PRO A 99 6.84 9.61 -9.44
CA PRO A 99 7.79 8.65 -8.87
C PRO A 99 7.62 8.44 -7.36
N VAL A 100 6.87 9.33 -6.68
CA VAL A 100 6.44 9.16 -5.29
C VAL A 100 5.74 7.82 -5.02
N PHE A 101 4.93 7.30 -5.96
CA PHE A 101 4.24 6.04 -5.72
C PHE A 101 5.18 4.83 -5.78
N LEU A 102 6.19 4.89 -6.65
CA LEU A 102 7.24 3.87 -6.69
C LEU A 102 8.01 3.85 -5.37
N GLY A 103 8.46 5.01 -4.88
CA GLY A 103 9.20 5.05 -3.62
C GLY A 103 8.35 4.60 -2.42
N TYR A 104 7.04 4.88 -2.41
CA TYR A 104 6.15 4.33 -1.38
C TYR A 104 6.14 2.80 -1.37
N VAL A 105 6.05 2.15 -2.54
CA VAL A 105 6.09 0.69 -2.65
C VAL A 105 7.45 0.16 -2.17
N LEU A 106 8.56 0.75 -2.64
CA LEU A 106 9.91 0.32 -2.25
C LEU A 106 10.13 0.46 -0.75
N THR A 107 9.76 1.60 -0.16
CA THR A 107 9.90 1.82 1.28
C THR A 107 9.03 0.86 2.07
N ALA A 108 7.79 0.62 1.66
CA ALA A 108 6.92 -0.34 2.33
C ALA A 108 7.51 -1.75 2.29
N TYR A 109 7.97 -2.21 1.13
CA TYR A 109 8.48 -3.57 0.93
C TYR A 109 9.81 -3.77 1.66
N LYS A 110 10.74 -2.82 1.57
CA LYS A 110 11.98 -2.84 2.34
C LYS A 110 11.71 -2.98 3.84
N ASN A 111 10.81 -2.15 4.39
CA ASN A 111 10.56 -2.14 5.83
C ASN A 111 9.76 -3.36 6.31
N TYR A 112 8.75 -3.79 5.55
CA TYR A 112 7.87 -4.89 5.95
C TYR A 112 8.53 -6.26 5.75
N TYR A 113 9.15 -6.48 4.58
CA TYR A 113 9.80 -7.75 4.24
C TYR A 113 11.30 -7.79 4.55
N GLN A 114 11.86 -6.72 5.12
CA GLN A 114 13.27 -6.62 5.51
C GLN A 114 14.26 -6.77 4.32
N MET A 115 13.85 -6.32 3.13
CA MET A 115 14.65 -6.36 1.89
C MET A 115 15.69 -5.24 1.86
N ASN A 116 16.76 -5.37 2.64
CA ASN A 116 17.72 -4.29 2.88
C ASN A 116 18.48 -3.80 1.64
N ASP A 117 18.64 -4.63 0.61
CA ASP A 117 19.31 -4.32 -0.65
C ASP A 117 18.37 -3.73 -1.71
N LEU A 118 17.05 -3.65 -1.44
CA LEU A 118 16.02 -3.32 -2.42
C LEU A 118 16.28 -1.98 -3.12
N TYR A 119 16.66 -0.93 -2.37
CA TYR A 119 16.88 0.38 -2.97
C TYR A 119 18.09 0.39 -3.91
N ALA A 120 19.23 -0.18 -3.49
CA ALA A 120 20.43 -0.23 -4.33
C ALA A 120 20.23 -1.10 -5.58
N ALA A 121 19.36 -2.10 -5.48
CA ALA A 121 19.03 -2.96 -6.60
C ALA A 121 18.06 -2.32 -7.61
N VAL A 122 17.18 -1.41 -7.16
CA VAL A 122 16.11 -0.82 -8.00
C VAL A 122 16.40 0.61 -8.43
N LEU A 123 17.02 1.42 -7.58
CA LEU A 123 17.23 2.85 -7.79
C LEU A 123 18.71 3.16 -8.09
N LYS A 124 18.94 4.07 -9.02
CA LYS A 124 20.28 4.64 -9.26
C LYS A 124 20.66 5.66 -8.19
N LEU A 125 21.96 5.93 -8.06
CA LEU A 125 22.43 7.09 -7.30
C LEU A 125 22.06 8.40 -8.05
N PRO A 126 21.72 9.48 -7.31
CA PRO A 126 21.71 9.59 -5.84
C PRO A 126 20.38 9.16 -5.20
N TYR A 127 19.41 8.65 -5.96
CA TYR A 127 18.04 8.39 -5.47
C TYR A 127 17.99 7.26 -4.44
N ALA A 128 18.80 6.20 -4.59
CA ALA A 128 18.90 5.11 -3.64
C ALA A 128 19.26 5.58 -2.21
N GLU A 129 20.10 6.60 -2.08
CA GLU A 129 20.53 7.17 -0.79
C GLU A 129 19.53 8.16 -0.20
N LYS A 130 18.72 8.80 -1.05
CA LYS A 130 17.74 9.82 -0.62
C LYS A 130 16.44 9.20 -0.10
N ILE A 131 16.11 7.99 -0.53
CA ILE A 131 14.74 7.48 -0.42
C ILE A 131 14.28 7.36 1.05
N ASP A 132 15.09 6.85 1.98
CA ASP A 132 14.66 6.71 3.37
C ASP A 132 14.37 8.05 4.05
N GLY A 133 15.06 9.12 3.63
CA GLY A 133 14.81 10.48 4.09
C GLY A 133 13.52 11.08 3.52
N LEU A 134 13.15 10.73 2.29
CA LEU A 134 11.95 11.27 1.62
C LEU A 134 10.64 10.67 2.15
N TYR A 135 10.67 9.46 2.71
CA TYR A 135 9.47 8.74 3.20
C TYR A 135 9.42 8.67 4.73
N ASP A 136 9.86 9.73 5.40
CA ASP A 136 9.90 9.82 6.85
C ASP A 136 8.55 10.19 7.50
N GLY A 137 7.57 10.59 6.69
CA GLY A 137 6.24 11.04 7.12
C GLY A 137 6.09 12.55 7.29
N THR A 138 7.14 13.34 7.01
CA THR A 138 7.16 14.80 7.15
C THR A 138 7.13 15.55 5.81
N HIS A 139 7.36 14.84 4.71
CA HIS A 139 7.36 15.40 3.35
C HIS A 139 6.02 15.25 2.62
N SER A 140 5.65 16.26 1.83
CA SER A 140 4.48 16.20 0.96
C SER A 140 4.77 15.41 -0.32
N THR A 141 3.73 14.90 -0.97
CA THR A 141 3.83 14.25 -2.29
C THR A 141 4.59 15.10 -3.31
N ALA A 142 4.27 16.41 -3.37
CA ALA A 142 4.93 17.34 -4.28
C ALA A 142 6.42 17.50 -3.96
N HIS A 143 6.79 17.54 -2.68
CA HIS A 143 8.20 17.61 -2.26
C HIS A 143 8.97 16.35 -2.69
N VAL A 144 8.39 15.17 -2.47
CA VAL A 144 9.03 13.90 -2.87
C VAL A 144 9.18 13.80 -4.38
N ASN A 145 8.14 14.13 -5.16
CA ASN A 145 8.22 14.15 -6.62
C ASN A 145 9.29 15.12 -7.13
N ALA A 146 9.43 16.30 -6.53
CA ALA A 146 10.46 17.26 -6.91
C ALA A 146 11.89 16.81 -6.56
N ALA A 147 12.05 15.86 -5.62
CA ALA A 147 13.34 15.33 -5.19
C ALA A 147 13.81 14.13 -6.03
N LEU A 148 12.93 13.54 -6.84
CA LEU A 148 13.19 12.40 -7.71
C LEU A 148 13.16 12.84 -9.18
N THR A 149 13.89 12.15 -10.05
CA THR A 149 13.73 12.37 -11.50
C THR A 149 12.46 11.71 -12.01
N THR A 150 11.86 12.30 -13.05
CA THR A 150 10.74 11.71 -13.78
C THR A 150 11.22 10.82 -14.93
N THR A 151 12.48 10.92 -15.36
CA THR A 151 13.05 10.03 -16.39
C THR A 151 13.29 8.65 -15.79
N VAL A 152 12.55 7.64 -16.24
CA VAL A 152 12.61 6.28 -15.66
C VAL A 152 14.00 5.68 -15.81
N ALA A 153 14.65 5.89 -16.96
CA ALA A 153 16.01 5.43 -17.21
C ALA A 153 17.05 6.06 -16.28
N ASP A 154 16.81 7.26 -15.74
CA ASP A 154 17.71 7.90 -14.78
C ASP A 154 17.38 7.50 -13.32
N LEU A 155 16.13 7.12 -13.06
CA LEU A 155 15.68 6.69 -11.74
C LEU A 155 16.04 5.23 -11.44
N LEU A 156 15.80 4.33 -12.40
CA LEU A 156 15.88 2.89 -12.21
C LEU A 156 17.22 2.30 -12.68
N THR A 157 17.67 1.26 -11.99
CA THR A 157 18.75 0.40 -12.50
C THR A 157 18.26 -0.42 -13.71
N PRO A 158 19.15 -0.85 -14.62
CA PRO A 158 18.76 -1.69 -15.76
C PRO A 158 18.05 -3.00 -15.36
N ASP A 159 18.46 -3.59 -14.24
CA ASP A 159 17.97 -4.88 -13.74
C ASP A 159 16.90 -4.74 -12.64
N ALA A 160 16.31 -3.55 -12.47
CA ALA A 160 15.36 -3.26 -11.40
C ALA A 160 14.17 -4.24 -11.32
N HIS A 161 13.75 -4.79 -12.47
CA HIS A 161 12.64 -5.74 -12.57
C HIS A 161 12.94 -7.09 -11.90
N ALA A 162 14.20 -7.53 -11.90
CA ALA A 162 14.62 -8.85 -11.39
C ALA A 162 14.46 -9.02 -9.87
N LYS A 163 14.14 -7.95 -9.13
CA LYS A 163 13.84 -8.01 -7.68
C LYS A 163 12.37 -8.26 -7.37
N PHE A 164 11.50 -8.27 -8.39
CA PHE A 164 10.06 -8.42 -8.24
C PHE A 164 9.48 -9.63 -8.98
N ASP A 165 10.34 -10.39 -9.68
CA ASP A 165 10.02 -11.70 -10.27
C ASP A 165 10.25 -12.83 -9.24
#